data_AF-A0A496QIT4-F1
#
_entry.id   AF-A0A496QIT4-F1
#
_cell.length_a   1.000
_cell.length_b   1.000
_cell.length_c   1.000
_cell.angle_alpha   90.00
_cell.angle_beta   90.00
_cell.angle_gamma   90.00
#
_symmetry.space_group_name_H-M   'P 1'
#
loop_
_entity.id
_entity.type
_entity.pdbx_description
1 polymer ?
#
loop_
_entity_poly.entity_id
_entity_poly.type
_entity_poly.pdbx_seq_one_letter_code
_entity_poly.pdbx_strand_id
1 'polypeptide(L)'
;MIMLTKKKLLIVILMVFSLLGTNQLTFAQAPCACPPCSGGLPVLPNVLIDFDISGSMLAAAYVDSDWEYGDTGYCHEYDINGNYQGLFDPDKRYNYNNSGKYFEQADDGDWSGNFLNWVTMLRIDIARYILTGGRIIESGGNRYLVSNEDSREHYTRKKYTETGDNQTPYTGYNEYRVYEDNGYYCNRLRVDFGGGG
;
A
#
# COMPACT_ATOMS: atom_id res chain seq x y z
N MET A 1 8.52 58.83 54.75
CA MET A 1 8.36 59.04 53.30
C MET A 1 9.75 59.01 52.67
N ILE A 2 10.19 57.86 52.16
CA ILE A 2 11.56 57.70 51.64
C ILE A 2 11.61 58.30 50.22
N MET A 3 12.24 59.47 50.07
CA MET A 3 12.48 60.07 48.74
C MET A 3 13.59 59.29 48.02
N LEU A 4 13.21 58.48 47.04
CA LEU A 4 14.15 57.83 46.12
C LEU A 4 14.72 58.86 45.15
N THR A 5 16.05 58.93 45.04
CA THR A 5 16.70 59.80 44.06
C THR A 5 16.43 59.31 42.64
N LYS A 6 16.32 60.22 41.66
CA LYS A 6 15.95 59.90 40.26
C LYS A 6 16.73 58.72 39.65
N LYS A 7 17.99 58.55 40.05
CA LYS A 7 18.88 57.46 39.60
C LYS A 7 18.47 56.09 40.18
N LYS A 8 17.98 56.03 41.43
CA LYS A 8 17.48 54.81 42.07
C LYS A 8 16.10 54.41 41.53
N LEU A 9 15.26 55.38 41.18
CA LEU A 9 13.97 55.15 40.53
C LEU A 9 14.15 54.52 39.13
N LEU A 10 15.13 55.01 38.35
CA LEU A 10 15.45 54.48 37.03
C LEU A 10 15.89 53.00 37.08
N ILE A 11 16.70 52.63 38.08
CA ILE A 11 17.18 51.25 38.27
C ILE A 11 16.04 50.31 38.63
N VAL A 12 15.10 50.76 39.47
CA VAL A 12 13.92 49.95 39.84
C VAL A 12 13.02 49.73 38.63
N ILE A 13 12.81 50.74 37.78
CA ILE A 13 12.03 50.61 36.55
C ILE A 13 12.68 49.61 35.57
N LEU A 14 14.01 49.68 35.41
CA LEU A 14 14.77 48.73 34.58
C LEU A 14 14.69 47.28 35.12
N MET A 15 14.75 47.09 36.44
CA MET A 15 14.58 45.76 37.05
C MET A 15 13.17 45.20 36.85
N VAL A 16 12.14 46.02 36.97
CA VAL A 16 10.74 45.61 36.73
C VAL A 16 10.53 45.28 35.25
N PHE A 17 11.16 46.02 34.33
CA PHE A 17 11.11 45.73 32.89
C PHE A 17 11.83 44.42 32.53
N SER A 18 12.93 44.07 33.23
CA SER A 18 13.61 42.78 33.06
C SER A 18 12.86 41.59 33.65
N LEU A 19 12.03 41.79 34.68
CA LEU A 19 11.16 40.76 35.27
C LEU A 19 9.87 40.52 34.45
N LEU A 20 9.51 41.45 33.58
CA LEU A 20 8.40 41.33 32.61
C LEU A 20 8.85 40.81 31.24
N GLY A 21 10.10 40.35 31.13
CA GLY A 21 10.71 39.83 29.91
C GLY A 21 10.03 38.57 29.39
N THR A 22 9.24 38.76 28.33
CA THR A 22 8.83 37.78 27.30
C THR A 22 8.66 36.34 27.78
N ASN A 23 7.46 36.00 28.26
CA ASN A 23 6.96 34.64 28.08
C ASN A 23 6.87 34.39 26.57
N GLN A 24 7.88 33.74 25.99
CA GLN A 24 7.72 33.15 24.66
C GLN A 24 6.71 32.02 24.82
N LEU A 25 5.45 32.30 24.48
CA LEU A 25 4.49 31.27 24.20
C LEU A 25 5.02 30.52 22.98
N THR A 26 5.72 29.41 23.20
CA THR A 26 5.88 28.38 22.18
C THR A 26 4.48 27.88 21.87
N PHE A 27 3.83 28.50 20.89
CA PHE A 27 2.74 27.85 20.18
C PHE A 27 3.36 26.59 19.59
N ALA A 28 2.98 25.43 20.13
CA ALA A 28 3.06 24.21 19.35
C ALA A 28 2.30 24.51 18.05
N GLN A 29 3.04 24.60 16.94
CA GLN A 29 2.46 24.90 15.64
C GLN A 29 1.39 23.84 15.38
N ALA A 30 0.12 24.25 15.47
CA ALA A 30 -0.98 23.37 15.13
C ALA A 30 -0.75 22.93 13.67
N PRO A 31 -0.99 21.64 13.34
CA PRO A 31 -0.93 21.21 11.96
C PRO A 31 -1.81 22.14 11.12
N CYS A 32 -1.29 22.61 9.98
CA CYS A 32 -1.97 23.57 9.11
C CYS A 32 -3.28 23.03 8.49
N ALA A 33 -3.60 21.77 8.74
CA ALA A 33 -4.86 21.14 8.40
C ALA A 33 -5.66 20.87 9.69
N CYS A 34 -6.69 21.68 9.91
CA CYS A 34 -7.73 21.46 10.91
C CYS A 34 -8.83 20.61 10.25
N PRO A 35 -9.16 19.40 10.75
CA PRO A 35 -10.26 18.60 10.24
C PRO A 35 -11.59 19.39 10.25
N PRO A 36 -12.51 19.16 9.30
CA PRO A 36 -13.80 19.86 9.26
C PRO A 36 -14.62 19.72 10.55
N CYS A 37 -14.43 18.62 11.27
CA CYS A 37 -15.12 18.30 12.51
C CYS A 37 -14.58 19.01 13.76
N SER A 38 -13.41 19.67 13.72
CA SER A 38 -12.83 20.34 14.89
C SER A 38 -13.30 21.78 15.10
N GLY A 39 -14.15 22.35 14.24
CA GLY A 39 -14.76 23.67 14.45
C GLY A 39 -13.76 24.81 14.68
N GLY A 40 -12.53 24.69 14.14
CA GLY A 40 -11.45 25.66 14.34
C GLY A 40 -10.70 25.54 15.67
N LEU A 41 -11.01 24.54 16.50
CA LEU A 41 -10.25 24.25 17.72
C LEU A 41 -9.04 23.34 17.40
N PRO A 42 -7.88 23.59 18.03
CA PRO A 42 -6.71 22.72 17.93
C PRO A 42 -6.93 21.46 18.80
N VAL A 43 -7.81 20.58 18.33
CA VAL A 43 -8.01 19.24 18.89
C VAL A 43 -7.17 18.26 18.09
N LEU A 44 -6.37 17.44 18.78
CA LEU A 44 -5.67 16.33 18.15
C LEU A 44 -6.71 15.40 17.52
N PRO A 45 -6.68 15.16 16.20
CA PRO A 45 -7.59 14.23 15.57
C PRO A 45 -7.30 12.80 16.06
N ASN A 46 -8.35 12.10 16.49
CA ASN A 46 -8.30 10.66 16.72
C ASN A 46 -8.90 9.96 15.49
N VAL A 47 -8.10 9.14 14.80
CA VAL A 47 -8.55 8.34 13.66
C VAL A 47 -8.55 6.88 14.10
N LEU A 48 -9.73 6.25 14.09
CA LEU A 48 -9.89 4.81 14.23
C LEU A 48 -10.16 4.22 12.85
N ILE A 49 -9.38 3.22 12.47
CA ILE A 49 -9.59 2.45 11.25
C ILE A 49 -9.85 1.00 11.67
N ASP A 50 -10.99 0.46 11.26
CA ASP A 50 -11.35 -0.94 11.45
C ASP A 50 -11.34 -1.64 10.09
N PHE A 51 -10.63 -2.76 9.99
CA PHE A 51 -10.45 -3.52 8.74
C PHE A 51 -11.21 -4.82 8.78
N ASP A 52 -12.05 -5.02 7.77
CA ASP A 52 -12.58 -6.35 7.49
C ASP A 52 -11.46 -7.30 7.03
N ILE A 53 -11.47 -8.52 7.56
CA ILE A 53 -10.58 -9.63 7.20
C ILE A 53 -11.38 -10.86 6.73
N SER A 54 -12.65 -10.67 6.36
CA SER A 54 -13.51 -11.73 5.85
C SER A 54 -12.92 -12.41 4.61
N GLY A 55 -13.40 -13.61 4.30
CA GLY A 55 -12.98 -14.34 3.09
C GLY A 55 -13.19 -13.58 1.79
N SER A 56 -14.10 -12.60 1.76
CA SER A 56 -14.30 -11.73 0.60
C SER A 56 -13.11 -10.81 0.32
N MET A 57 -12.38 -10.40 1.36
CA MET A 57 -11.17 -9.58 1.24
C MET A 57 -9.96 -10.39 0.74
N LEU A 58 -10.03 -11.72 0.82
CA LEU A 58 -9.05 -12.66 0.29
C LEU A 58 -9.33 -13.07 -1.17
N ALA A 59 -10.39 -12.55 -1.79
CA ALA A 59 -10.68 -12.77 -3.21
C ALA A 59 -9.85 -11.84 -4.11
N ALA A 60 -9.76 -12.20 -5.40
CA ALA A 60 -9.13 -11.35 -6.41
C ALA A 60 -9.72 -9.93 -6.40
N ALA A 61 -8.84 -8.94 -6.54
CA ALA A 61 -9.21 -7.53 -6.55
C ALA A 61 -10.02 -7.17 -7.81
N TYR A 62 -9.62 -7.71 -8.95
CA TYR A 62 -10.18 -7.41 -10.26
C TYR A 62 -11.02 -8.59 -10.74
N VAL A 63 -12.34 -8.51 -10.53
CA VAL A 63 -13.34 -9.51 -10.89
C VAL A 63 -14.52 -8.83 -11.59
N ASP A 64 -15.32 -9.59 -12.33
CA ASP A 64 -16.49 -9.06 -13.02
C ASP A 64 -17.57 -8.59 -12.04
N SER A 65 -18.48 -7.72 -12.51
CA SER A 65 -19.62 -7.25 -11.71
C SER A 65 -20.52 -8.38 -11.24
N ASP A 66 -20.57 -9.47 -12.01
CA ASP A 66 -21.43 -10.63 -11.78
C ASP A 66 -20.70 -11.72 -10.97
N TRP A 67 -19.54 -11.40 -10.40
CA TRP A 67 -18.77 -12.31 -9.57
C TRP A 67 -19.53 -12.67 -8.29
N GLU A 68 -19.84 -13.96 -8.14
CA GLU A 68 -20.50 -14.50 -6.95
C GLU A 68 -19.54 -15.35 -6.11
N TYR A 69 -19.66 -15.23 -4.78
CA TYR A 69 -18.87 -16.02 -3.84
C TYR A 69 -19.21 -17.52 -3.97
N GLY A 70 -18.36 -18.25 -4.69
CA GLY A 70 -18.54 -19.68 -4.95
C GLY A 70 -18.64 -20.04 -6.42
N ASP A 71 -18.77 -19.06 -7.31
CA ASP A 71 -18.70 -19.27 -8.75
C ASP A 71 -17.32 -18.86 -9.30
N THR A 72 -16.49 -19.86 -9.57
CA THR A 72 -15.12 -19.68 -10.09
C THR A 72 -15.07 -19.41 -11.60
N GLY A 73 -16.23 -19.26 -12.25
CA GLY A 73 -16.37 -19.08 -13.70
C GLY A 73 -16.18 -17.65 -14.21
N TYR A 74 -16.37 -16.64 -13.35
CA TYR A 74 -16.36 -15.22 -13.74
C TYR A 74 -15.07 -14.56 -13.27
N CYS A 75 -14.17 -14.30 -14.19
CA CYS A 75 -12.92 -13.58 -13.92
C CYS A 75 -12.85 -12.46 -14.95
N HIS A 76 -12.73 -11.22 -14.49
CA HIS A 76 -12.70 -10.07 -15.40
C HIS A 76 -11.61 -10.24 -16.43
N GLU A 77 -11.98 -10.25 -17.71
CA GLU A 77 -11.02 -10.34 -18.81
C GLU A 77 -9.97 -9.24 -18.65
N TYR A 78 -8.71 -9.60 -18.85
CA TYR A 78 -7.63 -8.63 -18.78
C TYR A 78 -7.78 -7.64 -19.94
N ASP A 79 -7.90 -6.36 -19.63
CA ASP A 79 -7.83 -5.28 -20.60
C ASP A 79 -6.44 -4.64 -20.54
N ILE A 80 -5.69 -4.71 -21.63
CA ILE A 80 -4.36 -4.10 -21.75
C ILE A 80 -4.37 -2.59 -21.49
N ASN A 81 -5.48 -1.91 -21.82
CA ASN A 81 -5.66 -0.47 -21.57
C ASN A 81 -6.26 -0.19 -20.18
N GLY A 82 -6.63 -1.24 -19.44
CA GLY A 82 -7.09 -1.15 -18.07
C GLY A 82 -5.97 -0.70 -17.15
N ASN A 83 -6.29 0.09 -16.14
CA ASN A 83 -5.33 0.56 -15.14
C ASN A 83 -5.49 -0.26 -13.85
N TYR A 84 -4.70 -1.34 -13.74
CA TYR A 84 -4.71 -2.20 -12.56
C TYR A 84 -3.66 -1.72 -11.57
N GLN A 85 -4.14 -1.24 -10.43
CA GLN A 85 -3.33 -0.80 -9.30
C GLN A 85 -2.89 -2.00 -8.46
N GLY A 86 -1.79 -1.86 -7.73
CA GLY A 86 -1.29 -2.94 -6.89
C GLY A 86 0.15 -2.73 -6.50
N LEU A 87 0.81 -3.83 -6.15
CA LEU A 87 2.20 -3.82 -5.71
C LEU A 87 3.19 -3.54 -6.84
N PHE A 88 2.82 -3.82 -8.09
CA PHE A 88 3.67 -3.59 -9.26
C PHE A 88 3.38 -2.22 -9.87
N ASP A 89 4.40 -1.57 -10.40
CA ASP A 89 4.21 -0.39 -11.26
C ASP A 89 3.63 -0.83 -12.62
N PRO A 90 2.44 -0.34 -13.03
CA PRO A 90 1.78 -0.74 -14.27
C PRO A 90 2.61 -0.46 -15.54
N ASP A 91 3.44 0.57 -15.52
CA ASP A 91 4.22 1.04 -16.67
C ASP A 91 5.58 0.32 -16.79
N LYS A 92 5.87 -0.63 -15.89
CA LYS A 92 7.15 -1.34 -15.83
C LYS A 92 7.04 -2.80 -16.22
N ARG A 93 8.19 -3.37 -16.55
CA ARG A 93 8.37 -4.76 -16.93
C ARG A 93 9.11 -5.51 -15.82
N TYR A 94 8.85 -6.82 -15.73
CA TYR A 94 9.39 -7.66 -14.66
C TYR A 94 9.85 -9.01 -15.19
N ASN A 95 10.86 -9.57 -14.53
CA ASN A 95 11.29 -10.95 -14.71
C ASN A 95 10.91 -11.77 -13.48
N TYR A 96 10.55 -13.04 -13.70
CA TYR A 96 10.26 -13.95 -12.61
C TYR A 96 11.52 -14.70 -12.19
N ASN A 97 11.98 -14.46 -10.96
CA ASN A 97 13.11 -15.15 -10.37
C ASN A 97 12.68 -16.53 -9.86
N ASN A 98 12.94 -17.57 -10.65
CA ASN A 98 12.55 -18.94 -10.31
C ASN A 98 13.21 -19.49 -9.03
N SER A 99 14.41 -19.02 -8.67
CA SER A 99 15.13 -19.48 -7.48
C SER A 99 14.62 -18.80 -6.21
N GLY A 100 14.41 -17.49 -6.28
CA GLY A 100 13.94 -16.67 -5.17
C GLY A 100 12.41 -16.63 -5.02
N LYS A 101 11.66 -17.03 -6.05
CA LYS A 101 10.19 -16.97 -6.13
C LYS A 101 9.65 -15.55 -5.96
N TYR A 102 10.20 -14.60 -6.69
CA TYR A 102 9.70 -13.21 -6.71
C TYR A 102 9.85 -12.60 -8.10
N PHE A 103 9.12 -11.52 -8.33
CA PHE A 103 9.26 -10.70 -9.53
C PHE A 103 10.23 -9.55 -9.26
N GLU A 104 11.14 -9.34 -10.19
CA GLU A 104 12.10 -8.24 -10.16
C GLU A 104 11.90 -7.34 -11.36
N GLN A 105 11.94 -6.02 -11.14
CA GLN A 105 11.79 -5.07 -12.23
C GLN A 105 12.97 -5.20 -13.19
N ALA A 106 12.69 -5.21 -14.49
CA ALA A 106 13.67 -5.23 -15.56
C ALA A 106 13.18 -4.35 -16.71
N ASP A 107 14.07 -3.73 -17.48
CA ASP A 107 13.66 -2.87 -18.60
C ASP A 107 13.04 -3.67 -19.75
N ASP A 108 13.51 -4.90 -19.95
CA ASP A 108 13.10 -5.84 -21.01
C ASP A 108 12.38 -7.07 -20.45
N GLY A 109 11.78 -6.95 -19.26
CA GLY A 109 11.14 -8.08 -18.59
C GLY A 109 9.98 -8.69 -19.38
N ASP A 110 9.78 -9.99 -19.22
CA ASP A 110 8.71 -10.73 -19.92
C ASP A 110 7.30 -10.42 -19.38
N TRP A 111 7.20 -9.93 -18.16
CA TRP A 111 5.94 -9.66 -17.47
C TRP A 111 5.58 -8.19 -17.49
N SER A 112 4.34 -7.89 -17.87
CA SER A 112 3.74 -6.56 -17.69
C SER A 112 3.38 -6.32 -16.22
N GLY A 113 3.82 -5.21 -15.64
CA GLY A 113 3.42 -4.83 -14.28
C GLY A 113 1.91 -4.64 -14.14
N ASN A 114 1.27 -4.09 -15.17
CA ASN A 114 -0.18 -3.95 -15.22
C ASN A 114 -0.88 -5.33 -15.21
N PHE A 115 -0.35 -6.28 -15.98
CA PHE A 115 -0.84 -7.67 -15.97
C PHE A 115 -0.64 -8.34 -14.61
N LEU A 116 0.53 -8.16 -13.99
CA LEU A 116 0.83 -8.70 -12.67
C LEU A 116 -0.14 -8.16 -11.60
N ASN A 117 -0.45 -6.86 -11.62
CA ASN A 117 -1.45 -6.30 -10.72
C ASN A 117 -2.83 -6.91 -10.93
N TRP A 118 -3.27 -7.05 -12.19
CA TRP A 118 -4.53 -7.72 -12.47
C TRP A 118 -4.53 -9.14 -11.91
N VAL A 119 -3.54 -9.95 -12.26
CA VAL A 119 -3.56 -11.41 -12.01
C VAL A 119 -3.30 -11.77 -10.55
N THR A 120 -2.56 -10.95 -9.81
CA THR A 120 -2.05 -11.34 -8.48
C THR A 120 -2.67 -10.62 -7.29
N MET A 121 -3.30 -9.47 -7.48
CA MET A 121 -3.77 -8.67 -6.35
C MET A 121 -5.05 -9.23 -5.74
N LEU A 122 -5.06 -9.34 -4.40
CA LEU A 122 -6.27 -9.54 -3.61
C LEU A 122 -6.87 -8.19 -3.19
N ARG A 123 -8.15 -8.17 -2.84
CA ARG A 123 -8.80 -6.93 -2.33
C ARG A 123 -8.08 -6.38 -1.09
N ILE A 124 -7.62 -7.25 -0.19
CA ILE A 124 -6.84 -6.86 0.98
C ILE A 124 -5.47 -6.26 0.62
N ASP A 125 -4.85 -6.70 -0.48
CA ASP A 125 -3.56 -6.17 -0.92
C ASP A 125 -3.70 -4.74 -1.43
N ILE A 126 -4.74 -4.48 -2.22
CA ILE A 126 -5.08 -3.13 -2.68
C ILE A 126 -5.34 -2.21 -1.48
N ALA A 127 -6.13 -2.66 -0.50
CA ALA A 127 -6.40 -1.87 0.69
C ALA A 127 -5.10 -1.51 1.44
N ARG A 128 -4.25 -2.50 1.72
CA ARG A 128 -2.95 -2.28 2.40
C ARG A 128 -2.03 -1.39 1.56
N TYR A 129 -2.00 -1.56 0.25
CA TYR A 129 -1.19 -0.75 -0.66
C TYR A 129 -1.59 0.73 -0.57
N ILE A 130 -2.88 1.04 -0.67
CA ILE A 130 -3.38 2.42 -0.64
C ILE A 130 -3.11 3.10 0.72
N LEU A 131 -3.19 2.35 1.81
CA LEU A 131 -3.12 2.92 3.16
C LEU A 131 -1.69 3.05 3.69
N THR A 132 -0.85 2.05 3.42
CA THR A 132 0.49 1.96 4.03
C THR A 132 1.60 1.82 3.00
N GLY A 133 1.28 1.78 1.70
CA GLY A 133 2.24 1.44 0.65
C GLY A 133 2.52 -0.06 0.52
N GLY A 134 1.72 -0.90 1.18
CA GLY A 134 1.82 -2.36 1.13
C GLY A 134 2.63 -2.95 2.30
N ARG A 135 2.76 -4.28 2.31
CA ARG A 135 3.53 -5.01 3.33
C ARG A 135 4.95 -5.22 2.84
N ILE A 136 5.92 -4.88 3.67
CA ILE A 136 7.35 -5.04 3.37
C ILE A 136 7.94 -6.13 4.25
N ILE A 137 8.71 -7.05 3.66
CA ILE A 137 9.56 -8.00 4.37
C ILE A 137 11.03 -7.75 4.02
N GLU A 138 11.92 -8.07 4.94
CA GLU A 138 13.37 -7.97 4.72
C GLU A 138 13.98 -9.38 4.67
N SER A 139 14.79 -9.65 3.64
CA SER A 139 15.45 -10.95 3.50
C SER A 139 16.77 -10.77 2.74
N GLY A 140 17.86 -11.26 3.33
CA GLY A 140 19.20 -11.17 2.73
C GLY A 140 19.70 -9.74 2.48
N GLY A 141 19.24 -8.76 3.28
CA GLY A 141 19.59 -7.34 3.12
C GLY A 141 18.73 -6.58 2.10
N ASN A 142 17.81 -7.26 1.42
CA ASN A 142 16.87 -6.65 0.48
C ASN A 142 15.48 -6.50 1.11
N ARG A 143 14.71 -5.54 0.60
CA ARG A 143 13.32 -5.28 0.99
C ARG A 143 12.39 -5.70 -0.13
N TYR A 144 11.33 -6.43 0.19
CA TYR A 144 10.36 -6.94 -0.77
C TYR A 144 8.96 -6.49 -0.40
N LEU A 145 8.19 -6.03 -1.38
CA LEU A 145 6.75 -5.87 -1.26
C LEU A 145 6.10 -7.24 -1.40
N VAL A 146 5.18 -7.56 -0.50
CA VAL A 146 4.58 -8.90 -0.39
C VAL A 146 3.07 -8.78 -0.33
N SER A 147 2.41 -9.60 -1.15
CA SER A 147 0.97 -9.78 -1.15
C SER A 147 0.52 -10.63 0.05
N ASN A 148 -0.79 -10.72 0.25
CA ASN A 148 -1.35 -11.61 1.25
C ASN A 148 -1.32 -13.05 0.75
N GLU A 149 -0.95 -13.96 1.65
CA GLU A 149 -0.58 -15.34 1.32
C GLU A 149 -1.73 -16.31 1.54
N ASP A 150 -2.68 -15.94 2.40
CA ASP A 150 -3.92 -16.68 2.68
C ASP A 150 -4.94 -16.60 1.54
N SER A 151 -4.45 -16.47 0.30
CA SER A 151 -5.27 -16.55 -0.89
C SER A 151 -5.94 -17.92 -0.96
N ARG A 152 -7.27 -17.92 -0.91
CA ARG A 152 -8.06 -19.13 -1.16
C ARG A 152 -8.06 -19.39 -2.66
N GLU A 153 -7.41 -20.48 -3.09
CA GLU A 153 -7.18 -20.85 -4.49
C GLU A 153 -8.40 -20.69 -5.41
N HIS A 154 -9.61 -20.98 -4.92
CA HIS A 154 -10.84 -20.88 -5.72
C HIS A 154 -11.26 -19.44 -6.04
N TYR A 155 -10.84 -18.43 -5.27
CA TYR A 155 -11.25 -17.03 -5.45
C TYR A 155 -10.25 -16.18 -6.23
N THR A 156 -9.14 -16.78 -6.69
CA THR A 156 -8.03 -16.06 -7.36
C THR A 156 -7.65 -16.61 -8.71
N ARG A 157 -8.39 -17.61 -9.19
CA ARG A 157 -8.20 -18.16 -10.54
C ARG A 157 -8.45 -17.06 -11.55
N LYS A 158 -7.54 -16.92 -12.52
CA LYS A 158 -7.69 -16.01 -13.65
C LYS A 158 -7.30 -16.73 -14.92
N LYS A 159 -8.00 -16.42 -16.01
CA LYS A 159 -7.76 -17.01 -17.32
C LYS A 159 -7.39 -15.90 -18.28
N TYR A 160 -6.32 -16.10 -19.04
CA TYR A 160 -5.89 -15.14 -20.05
C TYR A 160 -5.31 -15.89 -21.25
N THR A 161 -5.68 -15.43 -22.44
CA THR A 161 -5.13 -15.93 -23.70
C THR A 161 -4.16 -14.90 -24.23
N GLU A 162 -2.88 -15.23 -24.28
CA GLU A 162 -1.87 -14.37 -24.89
C GLU A 162 -1.95 -14.51 -26.42
N THR A 163 -2.30 -13.41 -27.08
CA THR A 163 -2.50 -13.32 -28.53
C THR A 163 -1.40 -12.53 -29.26
N GLY A 164 -0.31 -12.17 -28.57
CA GLY A 164 0.83 -11.43 -29.13
C GLY A 164 1.01 -10.02 -28.54
N ASP A 165 0.36 -9.74 -27.42
CA ASP A 165 0.37 -8.48 -26.69
C ASP A 165 1.52 -8.40 -25.68
N ASN A 166 2.30 -9.47 -25.53
CA ASN A 166 3.50 -9.58 -24.68
C ASN A 166 3.25 -9.23 -23.20
N GLN A 167 2.11 -9.63 -22.64
CA GLN A 167 1.77 -9.35 -21.23
C GLN A 167 2.42 -10.35 -20.27
N THR A 168 2.70 -11.54 -20.79
CA THR A 168 3.22 -12.71 -20.10
C THR A 168 4.16 -13.46 -21.06
N PRO A 169 5.17 -14.19 -20.56
CA PRO A 169 6.02 -15.06 -21.40
C PRO A 169 5.26 -16.26 -21.98
N TYR A 170 4.07 -16.57 -21.49
CA TYR A 170 3.30 -17.74 -21.93
C TYR A 170 2.44 -17.42 -23.13
N THR A 171 2.50 -18.27 -24.15
CA THR A 171 1.66 -18.16 -25.35
C THR A 171 0.35 -18.93 -25.20
N GLY A 172 -0.73 -18.44 -25.82
CA GLY A 172 -2.01 -19.15 -25.88
C GLY A 172 -2.80 -19.06 -24.57
N TYR A 173 -3.76 -19.97 -24.41
CA TYR A 173 -4.67 -19.98 -23.27
C TYR A 173 -3.97 -20.51 -22.01
N ASN A 174 -3.89 -19.67 -20.98
CA ASN A 174 -3.22 -19.98 -19.72
C ASN A 174 -4.12 -19.66 -18.52
N GLU A 175 -4.00 -20.47 -17.48
CA GLU A 175 -4.64 -20.23 -16.19
C GLU A 175 -3.60 -19.85 -15.14
N TYR A 176 -3.92 -18.82 -14.38
CA TYR A 176 -3.08 -18.22 -13.34
C TYR A 176 -3.79 -18.31 -12.01
N ARG A 177 -3.05 -18.71 -10.96
CA ARG A 177 -3.58 -18.80 -9.60
C ARG A 177 -2.55 -18.30 -8.60
N VAL A 178 -3.03 -17.62 -7.57
CA VAL A 178 -2.23 -17.24 -6.40
C VAL A 178 -2.62 -18.17 -5.26
N TYR A 179 -1.67 -18.91 -4.71
CA TYR A 179 -1.90 -19.80 -3.57
C TYR A 179 -0.69 -19.84 -2.63
N GLU A 180 -0.92 -20.31 -1.41
CA GLU A 180 0.13 -20.57 -0.42
C GLU A 180 0.98 -21.78 -0.81
N ASP A 181 2.29 -21.61 -0.94
CA ASP A 181 3.20 -22.71 -1.22
C ASP A 181 3.31 -23.62 0.02
N ASN A 182 2.78 -24.84 -0.05
CA ASN A 182 2.77 -25.84 1.04
C ASN A 182 4.17 -26.39 1.44
N GLY A 183 5.25 -25.71 1.05
CA GLY A 183 6.63 -26.08 1.33
C GLY A 183 7.33 -24.98 2.11
N TYR A 184 7.93 -25.37 3.24
CA TYR A 184 8.80 -24.57 4.10
C TYR A 184 9.50 -23.40 3.39
N TYR A 185 9.44 -22.22 4.05
CA TYR A 185 10.06 -20.92 3.74
C TYR A 185 9.11 -19.85 3.15
N CYS A 186 8.53 -19.08 4.07
CA CYS A 186 8.22 -17.65 3.96
C CYS A 186 7.76 -17.09 2.60
N ASN A 187 6.46 -16.84 2.51
CA ASN A 187 5.91 -15.51 2.17
C ASN A 187 6.38 -14.88 0.86
N ARG A 188 6.18 -15.57 -0.28
CA ARG A 188 6.29 -14.93 -1.59
C ARG A 188 5.20 -15.40 -2.54
N LEU A 189 4.69 -14.44 -3.31
CA LEU A 189 3.68 -14.62 -4.34
C LEU A 189 4.14 -15.66 -5.36
N ARG A 190 3.65 -16.90 -5.23
CA ARG A 190 3.79 -17.93 -6.24
C ARG A 190 2.60 -17.82 -7.17
N VAL A 191 2.84 -17.38 -8.40
CA VAL A 191 1.89 -17.57 -9.48
C VAL A 191 2.22 -18.92 -10.08
N ASP A 192 1.32 -19.89 -9.91
CA ASP A 192 1.44 -21.16 -10.62
C ASP A 192 0.82 -21.02 -11.99
N PHE A 193 1.62 -21.36 -12.99
CA PHE A 193 1.26 -21.27 -14.40
C PHE A 193 0.84 -22.67 -14.81
N GLY A 194 -0.46 -22.91 -14.74
CA GLY A 194 -1.05 -24.19 -15.12
C GLY A 194 -0.93 -24.40 -16.64
N GLY A 195 0.26 -24.77 -17.11
CA GLY A 195 0.46 -25.35 -18.42
C GLY A 195 -0.11 -26.77 -18.39
N GLY A 196 -1.35 -26.93 -18.85
CA GLY A 196 -1.88 -28.24 -19.20
C GLY A 196 -1.08 -28.80 -20.37
N GLY A 197 -0.61 -30.05 -20.21
CA GLY A 197 -0.30 -30.89 -21.36
C GLY A 197 -1.55 -31.25 -22.16
#